data_AF-A0A971MQ31-F1
#
_entry.id   AF-A0A971MQ31-F1
#
_cell.length_a   1.000
_cell.length_b   1.000
_cell.length_c   1.000
_cell.angle_alpha   90.00
_cell.angle_beta   90.00
_cell.angle_gamma   90.00
#
_symmetry.space_group_name_H-M   'P 1'
#
loop_
_entity.id
_entity.type
_entity.pdbx_description
1 polymer ?
#
loop_
_entity_poly.entity_id
_entity_poly.type
_entity_poly.pdbx_seq_one_letter_code
_entity_poly.pdbx_strand_id
1 'polypeptide(L)'
;MTGVVLLIGVSILIFLGLAHRVLDRLYLSDRGGLFLIGALIVGSFIDIPIWRNPSVTLNIGGAVIPLALAIYVLSKAGSNKEVSRSVIGIVLTAGTLYGVSKLYSFDTGRGLIEPQYLWAIISAIIAYIAGRSRRLAFIIATLGLLTLDVIHVIEASVGGYNAPTRIGGAGAFDTIVVAGILAVLLAELIGESREALQGGPTKEGHSPELNRALDHPEGIKKEDE
;
A
#
# COMPACT_ATOMS: atom_id res chain seq x y z
N MET A 1 -16.80 27.48 5.37
CA MET A 1 -16.88 26.24 4.54
C MET A 1 -15.79 26.20 3.46
N THR A 2 -15.47 27.30 2.80
CA THR A 2 -14.43 27.37 1.74
C THR A 2 -13.07 26.81 2.17
N GLY A 3 -12.61 27.10 3.41
CA GLY A 3 -11.35 26.56 3.92
C GLY A 3 -11.33 25.03 4.10
N VAL A 4 -12.44 24.43 4.53
CA VAL A 4 -12.55 22.97 4.68
C VAL A 4 -12.58 22.29 3.32
N VAL A 5 -13.32 22.84 2.36
CA VAL A 5 -13.36 22.34 0.97
C VAL A 5 -11.99 22.41 0.32
N LEU A 6 -11.26 23.52 0.51
CA LEU A 6 -9.89 23.67 0.03
C LEU A 6 -8.97 22.61 0.67
N LEU A 7 -9.04 22.42 1.99
CA LEU A 7 -8.22 21.45 2.71
C LEU A 7 -8.50 20.02 2.25
N ILE A 8 -9.76 19.65 2.02
CA ILE A 8 -10.13 18.35 1.45
C ILE A 8 -9.54 18.19 0.05
N GLY A 9 -9.69 19.21 -0.81
CA GLY A 9 -9.12 19.18 -2.16
C GLY A 9 -7.61 18.99 -2.17
N VAL A 10 -6.90 19.73 -1.32
CA VAL A 10 -5.43 19.61 -1.16
C VAL A 10 -5.05 18.23 -0.63
N SER A 11 -5.74 17.71 0.37
CA SER A 11 -5.49 16.36 0.91
C SER A 11 -5.68 15.26 -0.14
N ILE A 12 -6.72 15.38 -0.97
CA ILE A 12 -6.93 14.45 -2.10
C ILE A 12 -5.78 14.54 -3.09
N LEU A 13 -5.36 15.74 -3.49
CA LEU A 13 -4.24 15.92 -4.42
C LEU A 13 -2.93 15.34 -3.85
N ILE A 14 -2.66 15.55 -2.56
CA ILE A 14 -1.50 14.96 -1.88
C ILE A 14 -1.60 13.44 -1.90
N PHE A 15 -2.76 12.88 -1.54
CA PHE A 15 -2.96 11.43 -1.54
C PHE A 15 -2.75 10.84 -2.93
N LEU A 16 -3.31 11.45 -3.98
CA LEU A 16 -3.14 11.01 -5.36
C LEU A 16 -1.67 11.11 -5.82
N GLY A 17 -0.96 12.18 -5.44
CA GLY A 17 0.47 12.31 -5.73
C GLY A 17 1.32 11.25 -5.03
N LEU A 18 1.03 10.97 -3.76
CA LEU A 18 1.68 9.90 -3.00
C LEU A 18 1.38 8.52 -3.58
N ALA A 19 0.11 8.27 -3.94
CA ALA A 19 -0.30 7.04 -4.60
C ALA A 19 0.47 6.83 -5.91
N HIS A 20 0.56 7.86 -6.75
CA HIS A 20 1.31 7.78 -8.01
C HIS A 20 2.78 7.43 -7.79
N ARG A 21 3.47 8.13 -6.87
CA ARG A 21 4.85 7.83 -6.50
C ARG A 21 5.02 6.39 -6.03
N VAL A 22 4.09 5.87 -5.25
CA VAL A 22 4.11 4.48 -4.79
C VAL A 22 3.96 3.52 -5.96
N LEU A 23 3.04 3.78 -6.89
CA LEU A 23 2.79 2.91 -8.05
C LEU A 23 4.02 2.80 -8.97
N ASP A 24 4.81 3.86 -9.12
CA ASP A 24 6.07 3.83 -9.87
C ASP A 24 7.10 2.88 -9.26
N ARG A 25 6.97 2.57 -7.96
CA ARG A 25 7.82 1.57 -7.26
C ARG A 25 7.32 0.13 -7.44
N LEU A 26 6.18 -0.09 -8.11
CA LEU A 26 5.49 -1.39 -8.21
C LEU A 26 5.52 -1.99 -9.63
N TYR A 27 6.62 -1.78 -10.36
CA TYR A 27 6.82 -2.23 -11.76
C TYR A 27 5.87 -1.62 -12.79
N LEU A 28 5.11 -0.59 -12.41
CA LEU A 28 4.26 0.13 -13.34
C LEU A 28 5.07 1.22 -14.06
N SER A 29 4.73 1.46 -15.33
CA SER A 29 5.14 2.68 -16.02
C SER A 29 4.30 3.85 -15.55
N ASP A 30 4.75 5.09 -15.77
CA ASP A 30 4.03 6.32 -15.40
C ASP A 30 2.57 6.29 -15.91
N ARG A 31 2.38 5.85 -17.17
CA ARG A 31 1.05 5.70 -17.78
C ARG A 31 0.23 4.60 -17.10
N GLY A 32 0.87 3.49 -16.72
CA GLY A 32 0.24 2.39 -15.99
C GLY A 32 -0.21 2.83 -14.59
N GLY A 33 0.60 3.60 -13.87
CA GLY A 33 0.25 4.18 -12.58
C GLY A 33 -0.96 5.12 -12.67
N LEU A 34 -0.97 6.02 -13.66
CA LEU A 34 -2.10 6.92 -13.90
C LEU A 34 -3.38 6.15 -14.24
N PHE A 35 -3.28 5.15 -15.12
CA PHE A 35 -4.42 4.28 -15.46
C PHE A 35 -4.97 3.59 -14.22
N LEU A 36 -4.10 3.05 -13.37
CA LEU A 36 -4.52 2.35 -12.16
C LEU A 36 -5.21 3.30 -11.16
N ILE A 37 -4.73 4.53 -11.00
CA ILE A 37 -5.42 5.56 -10.19
C ILE A 37 -6.81 5.84 -10.75
N GLY A 38 -6.93 6.04 -12.07
CA GLY A 38 -8.22 6.23 -12.72
C GLY A 38 -9.15 5.03 -12.50
N ALA A 39 -8.60 3.80 -12.59
CA ALA A 39 -9.35 2.57 -12.35
C ALA A 39 -9.80 2.46 -10.89
N LEU A 40 -8.96 2.81 -9.91
CA LEU A 40 -9.32 2.84 -8.48
C LEU A 40 -10.48 3.82 -8.25
N ILE A 41 -10.40 5.03 -8.82
CA ILE A 41 -11.44 6.06 -8.68
C ILE A 41 -12.75 5.58 -9.30
N VAL A 42 -12.74 5.14 -10.57
CA VAL A 42 -13.95 4.67 -11.25
C VAL A 42 -14.52 3.42 -10.57
N GLY A 43 -13.66 2.47 -10.21
CA GLY A 43 -14.02 1.24 -9.52
C GLY A 43 -14.60 1.47 -8.12
N SER A 44 -14.30 2.61 -7.48
CA SER A 44 -14.87 2.97 -6.18
C SER A 44 -16.39 3.07 -6.20
N PHE A 45 -16.97 3.40 -7.34
CA PHE A 45 -18.42 3.55 -7.52
C PHE A 45 -19.12 2.24 -7.94
N ILE A 46 -18.38 1.13 -7.98
CA ILE A 46 -18.88 -0.16 -8.46
C ILE A 46 -18.82 -1.18 -7.33
N ASP A 47 -19.98 -1.48 -6.74
CA ASP A 47 -20.15 -2.54 -5.73
C ASP A 47 -20.84 -3.76 -6.35
N ILE A 48 -20.21 -4.93 -6.26
CA ILE A 48 -20.74 -6.19 -6.73
C ILE A 48 -21.33 -6.97 -5.55
N PRO A 49 -22.63 -7.31 -5.56
CA PRO A 49 -23.22 -8.17 -4.54
C PRO A 49 -22.72 -9.61 -4.74
N ILE A 50 -22.02 -10.15 -3.75
CA ILE A 50 -21.48 -11.52 -3.76
C ILE A 50 -22.47 -12.49 -3.11
N TRP A 51 -23.12 -12.06 -2.03
CA TRP A 51 -24.08 -12.87 -1.30
C TRP A 51 -25.22 -11.98 -0.77
N ARG A 52 -26.42 -12.53 -0.63
CA ARG A 52 -27.61 -11.75 -0.23
C ARG A 52 -28.01 -11.94 1.23
N ASN A 53 -27.79 -13.12 1.81
CA ASN A 53 -28.19 -13.44 3.19
C ASN A 53 -27.07 -14.22 3.92
N PRO A 54 -26.21 -13.55 4.71
CA PRO A 54 -26.15 -12.10 4.93
C PRO A 54 -25.67 -11.34 3.67
N SER A 55 -25.96 -10.03 3.60
CA SER A 55 -25.56 -9.20 2.45
C SER A 55 -24.04 -8.99 2.46
N VAL A 56 -23.36 -9.53 1.45
CA VAL A 56 -21.92 -9.36 1.22
C VAL A 56 -21.73 -8.62 -0.10
N THR A 57 -21.02 -7.50 -0.07
CA THR A 57 -20.66 -6.72 -1.26
C THR A 57 -19.15 -6.60 -1.40
N LEU A 58 -18.69 -6.54 -2.65
CA LEU A 58 -17.29 -6.43 -3.02
C LEU A 58 -17.12 -5.19 -3.90
N ASN A 59 -16.33 -4.22 -3.44
CA ASN A 59 -16.04 -3.01 -4.20
C ASN A 59 -14.90 -3.23 -5.20
N ILE A 60 -15.06 -2.76 -6.43
CA ILE A 60 -14.02 -2.92 -7.46
C ILE A 60 -12.76 -2.10 -7.12
N GLY A 61 -12.94 -0.84 -6.73
CA GLY A 61 -11.84 0.07 -6.42
C GLY A 61 -11.12 -0.28 -5.12
N GLY A 62 -11.86 -0.68 -4.09
CA GLY A 62 -11.29 -0.96 -2.76
C GLY A 62 -10.75 -2.37 -2.58
N ALA A 63 -11.22 -3.35 -3.37
CA ALA A 63 -10.81 -4.74 -3.20
C ALA A 63 -10.25 -5.40 -4.47
N VAL A 64 -10.99 -5.34 -5.58
CA VAL A 64 -10.62 -6.10 -6.81
C VAL A 64 -9.36 -5.54 -7.46
N ILE A 65 -9.28 -4.23 -7.65
CA ILE A 65 -8.10 -3.59 -8.27
C ILE A 65 -6.86 -3.74 -7.38
N PRO A 66 -6.91 -3.50 -6.06
CA PRO A 66 -5.78 -3.77 -5.16
C PRO A 66 -5.33 -5.22 -5.18
N LEU A 67 -6.28 -6.17 -5.18
CA LEU A 67 -5.99 -7.60 -5.32
C LEU A 67 -5.25 -7.90 -6.63
N ALA A 68 -5.76 -7.40 -7.76
CA ALA A 68 -5.15 -7.59 -9.07
C ALA A 68 -3.73 -7.00 -9.12
N LEU A 69 -3.53 -5.81 -8.55
CA LEU A 69 -2.20 -5.19 -8.46
C LEU A 69 -1.26 -6.02 -7.56
N ALA A 70 -1.72 -6.49 -6.41
CA ALA A 70 -0.90 -7.31 -5.51
C ALA A 70 -0.47 -8.62 -6.19
N ILE A 71 -1.37 -9.28 -6.92
CA ILE A 71 -1.04 -10.47 -7.73
C ILE A 71 -0.01 -10.12 -8.81
N TYR A 72 -0.20 -9.01 -9.52
CA TYR A 72 0.74 -8.55 -10.55
C TYR A 72 2.14 -8.32 -9.98
N VAL A 73 2.26 -7.58 -8.88
CA VAL A 73 3.56 -7.30 -8.24
C VAL A 73 4.22 -8.59 -7.73
N LEU A 74 3.44 -9.49 -7.12
CA LEU A 74 3.94 -10.78 -6.65
C LEU A 74 4.46 -11.64 -7.81
N SER A 75 3.76 -11.65 -8.96
CA SER A 75 4.17 -12.38 -10.16
C SER A 75 5.52 -11.89 -10.72
N LYS A 76 5.85 -10.60 -10.48
CA LYS A 76 7.13 -10.01 -10.92
C LYS A 76 8.25 -10.06 -9.90
N ALA A 77 7.96 -10.30 -8.63
CA ALA A 77 8.96 -10.37 -7.56
C ALA A 77 9.94 -11.55 -7.74
N GLY A 78 9.51 -12.66 -8.35
CA GLY A 78 10.40 -13.56 -9.11
C GLY A 78 11.23 -14.58 -8.31
N SER A 79 11.28 -14.55 -6.97
CA SER A 79 11.97 -15.61 -6.19
C SER A 79 11.04 -16.37 -5.23
N ASN A 80 11.22 -17.70 -5.14
CA ASN A 80 10.48 -18.55 -4.19
C ASN A 80 10.63 -18.09 -2.74
N LYS A 81 11.77 -17.47 -2.39
CA LYS A 81 12.01 -16.90 -1.06
C LYS A 81 11.16 -15.64 -0.80
N GLU A 82 10.96 -14.80 -1.80
CA GLU A 82 10.09 -13.62 -1.67
C GLU A 82 8.61 -14.03 -1.59
N VAL A 83 8.21 -15.05 -2.34
CA VAL A 83 6.85 -15.60 -2.26
C VAL A 83 6.57 -16.16 -0.86
N SER A 84 7.46 -16.99 -0.31
CA SER A 84 7.26 -17.56 1.03
C SER A 84 7.23 -16.48 2.12
N ARG A 85 8.10 -15.47 2.03
CA ARG A 85 8.08 -14.31 2.93
C ARG A 85 6.79 -13.51 2.82
N SER A 86 6.26 -13.34 1.61
CA SER A 86 4.96 -12.69 1.40
C SER A 86 3.86 -13.46 2.12
N VAL A 87 3.78 -14.78 1.92
CA VAL A 87 2.77 -15.64 2.55
C VAL A 87 2.84 -15.56 4.07
N ILE A 88 4.04 -15.69 4.65
CA ILE A 88 4.24 -15.56 6.11
C ILE A 88 3.79 -14.17 6.58
N GLY A 89 4.18 -13.11 5.87
CA GLY A 89 3.80 -11.74 6.21
C GLY A 89 2.29 -11.51 6.14
N ILE A 90 1.61 -12.07 5.14
CA ILE A 90 0.15 -11.97 4.96
C ILE A 90 -0.56 -12.63 6.14
N VAL A 91 -0.15 -13.85 6.51
CA VAL A 91 -0.71 -14.58 7.65
C VAL A 91 -0.46 -13.84 8.96
N LEU A 92 0.76 -13.32 9.17
CA LEU A 92 1.10 -12.54 10.36
C LEU A 92 0.27 -11.25 10.46
N THR A 93 0.10 -10.54 9.34
CA THR A 93 -0.69 -9.30 9.30
C THR A 93 -2.16 -9.59 9.56
N ALA A 94 -2.77 -10.50 8.81
CA ALA A 94 -4.16 -10.88 8.99
C ALA A 94 -4.43 -11.42 10.41
N GLY A 95 -3.58 -12.32 10.91
CA GLY A 95 -3.71 -12.90 12.24
C GLY A 95 -3.55 -11.88 13.37
N THR A 96 -2.60 -10.94 13.23
CA THR A 96 -2.41 -9.87 14.22
C THR A 96 -3.59 -8.92 14.23
N LEU A 97 -4.02 -8.44 13.06
CA LEU A 97 -5.16 -7.53 12.95
C LEU A 97 -6.46 -8.19 13.43
N TYR A 98 -6.65 -9.47 13.13
CA TYR A 98 -7.75 -10.26 13.66
C TYR A 98 -7.69 -10.40 15.19
N GLY A 99 -6.52 -10.70 15.76
CA GLY A 99 -6.33 -10.73 17.21
C GLY A 99 -6.66 -9.38 17.85
N VAL A 100 -6.19 -8.27 17.26
CA VAL A 100 -6.49 -6.91 17.72
C VAL A 100 -7.99 -6.63 17.61
N SER A 101 -8.68 -7.06 16.55
CA SER A 101 -10.13 -6.82 16.40
C SER A 101 -10.98 -7.56 17.43
N LYS A 102 -10.46 -8.64 18.03
CA LYS A 102 -11.11 -9.35 19.14
C LYS A 102 -10.81 -8.74 20.51
N LEU A 103 -9.64 -8.14 20.68
CA LEU A 103 -9.20 -7.56 21.95
C LEU A 103 -9.59 -6.10 22.12
N TYR A 104 -9.72 -5.36 21.02
CA TYR A 104 -9.92 -3.93 21.04
C TYR A 104 -10.93 -3.49 19.98
N SER A 105 -11.86 -2.63 20.41
CA SER A 105 -12.80 -1.94 19.52
C SER A 105 -12.46 -0.46 19.54
N PHE A 106 -12.05 0.07 18.39
CA PHE A 106 -11.77 1.50 18.25
C PHE A 106 -13.07 2.31 18.33
N ASP A 107 -13.07 3.35 19.16
CA ASP A 107 -14.23 4.25 19.32
C ASP A 107 -14.45 5.06 18.04
N THR A 108 -15.62 4.90 17.42
CA THR A 108 -16.02 5.58 16.19
C THR A 108 -16.59 6.99 16.42
N GLY A 109 -16.94 7.35 17.66
CA GLY A 109 -17.62 8.61 17.99
C GLY A 109 -16.80 9.62 18.79
N ARG A 110 -15.67 9.21 19.37
CA ARG A 110 -14.82 10.09 20.22
C ARG A 110 -13.37 10.19 19.80
N GLY A 111 -12.93 9.42 18.81
CA GLY A 111 -11.56 9.44 18.30
C GLY A 111 -11.28 10.65 17.40
N LEU A 112 -10.06 11.21 17.49
CA LEU A 112 -9.58 12.22 16.53
C LEU A 112 -9.27 11.63 15.15
N ILE A 113 -9.01 10.32 15.10
CA ILE A 113 -8.63 9.58 13.89
C ILE A 113 -9.71 8.52 13.66
N GLU A 114 -10.24 8.47 12.44
CA GLU A 114 -11.19 7.42 12.07
C GLU A 114 -10.52 6.03 12.18
N PRO A 115 -11.18 5.02 12.75
CA PRO A 115 -10.61 3.70 12.96
C PRO A 115 -9.96 3.08 11.72
N GLN A 116 -10.51 3.32 10.53
CA GLN A 116 -9.96 2.82 9.26
C GLN A 116 -8.50 3.25 9.04
N TYR A 117 -8.12 4.48 9.41
CA TYR A 117 -6.75 4.94 9.26
C TYR A 117 -5.83 4.29 10.30
N LEU A 118 -6.33 4.00 11.51
CA LEU A 118 -5.57 3.27 12.52
C LEU A 118 -5.28 1.84 12.05
N TRP A 119 -6.28 1.15 11.52
CA TRP A 119 -6.12 -0.17 10.91
C TRP A 119 -5.11 -0.15 9.76
N ALA A 120 -5.17 0.87 8.89
CA ALA A 120 -4.25 1.02 7.79
C ALA A 120 -2.80 1.24 8.26
N ILE A 121 -2.60 2.08 9.28
CA ILE A 121 -1.27 2.35 9.87
C ILE A 121 -0.69 1.08 10.50
N ILE A 122 -1.48 0.35 11.32
CA ILE A 122 -1.03 -0.88 11.96
C ILE A 122 -0.66 -1.93 10.89
N SER A 123 -1.52 -2.12 9.90
CA SER A 123 -1.25 -3.01 8.75
C SER A 123 0.04 -2.65 8.04
N ALA A 124 0.23 -1.36 7.70
CA ALA A 124 1.40 -0.87 6.99
C ALA A 124 2.70 -1.09 7.77
N ILE A 125 2.69 -0.89 9.09
CA ILE A 125 3.84 -1.14 9.97
C ILE A 125 4.20 -2.63 9.98
N ILE A 126 3.21 -3.51 10.21
CA ILE A 126 3.45 -4.96 10.24
C ILE A 126 3.97 -5.44 8.88
N ALA A 127 3.34 -4.99 7.80
CA ALA A 127 3.72 -5.35 6.44
C ALA A 127 5.13 -4.89 6.09
N TYR A 128 5.52 -3.67 6.49
CA TYR A 128 6.89 -3.20 6.35
C TYR A 128 7.88 -4.06 7.14
N ILE A 129 7.57 -4.37 8.41
CA ILE A 129 8.46 -5.17 9.27
C ILE A 129 8.67 -6.58 8.70
N ALA A 130 7.59 -7.20 8.19
CA ALA A 130 7.62 -8.54 7.61
C ALA A 130 8.28 -8.56 6.21
N GLY A 131 7.96 -7.58 5.36
CA GLY A 131 8.39 -7.54 3.97
C GLY A 131 9.77 -6.91 3.75
N ARG A 132 10.09 -5.84 4.48
CA ARG A 132 11.35 -5.05 4.39
C ARG A 132 11.70 -4.50 3.01
N SER A 133 10.84 -4.66 2.01
CA SER A 133 10.99 -4.10 0.67
C SER A 133 9.69 -3.43 0.25
N ARG A 134 9.78 -2.43 -0.61
CA ARG A 134 8.61 -1.69 -1.15
C ARG A 134 7.54 -2.65 -1.69
N ARG A 135 7.96 -3.59 -2.53
CA ARG A 135 7.08 -4.58 -3.17
C ARG A 135 6.44 -5.54 -2.18
N LEU A 136 7.22 -6.12 -1.27
CA LEU A 136 6.69 -7.06 -0.26
C LEU A 136 5.77 -6.35 0.73
N ALA A 137 6.12 -5.13 1.16
CA ALA A 137 5.29 -4.35 2.06
C ALA A 137 3.91 -4.06 1.43
N PHE A 138 3.88 -3.69 0.14
CA PHE A 138 2.62 -3.54 -0.61
C PHE A 138 1.78 -4.82 -0.63
N ILE A 139 2.39 -5.94 -1.05
CA ILE A 139 1.71 -7.24 -1.16
C ILE A 139 1.15 -7.68 0.19
N ILE A 140 1.96 -7.60 1.25
CA ILE A 140 1.59 -8.06 2.59
C ILE A 140 0.47 -7.21 3.18
N ALA A 141 0.56 -5.87 3.07
CA ALA A 141 -0.48 -4.98 3.58
C ALA A 141 -1.82 -5.21 2.86
N THR A 142 -1.77 -5.29 1.53
CA THR A 142 -2.96 -5.44 0.67
C THR A 142 -3.64 -6.79 0.88
N LEU A 143 -2.89 -7.88 0.71
CA LEU A 143 -3.44 -9.24 0.83
C LEU A 143 -3.74 -9.62 2.28
N GLY A 144 -3.01 -9.07 3.27
CA GLY A 144 -3.29 -9.25 4.69
C GLY A 144 -4.66 -8.69 5.08
N LEU A 145 -4.97 -7.45 4.67
CA LEU A 145 -6.28 -6.84 4.93
C LEU A 145 -7.40 -7.50 4.12
N LEU A 146 -7.17 -7.85 2.86
CA LEU A 146 -8.17 -8.62 2.09
C LEU A 146 -8.48 -9.97 2.75
N THR A 147 -7.47 -10.64 3.30
CA THR A 147 -7.67 -11.89 4.05
C THR A 147 -8.48 -11.64 5.32
N LEU A 148 -8.22 -10.53 6.02
CA LEU A 148 -8.99 -10.13 7.20
C LEU A 148 -10.47 -9.87 6.87
N ASP A 149 -10.75 -9.16 5.78
CA ASP A 149 -12.13 -8.93 5.30
C ASP A 149 -12.85 -10.26 5.01
N VAL A 150 -12.16 -11.21 4.35
CA VAL A 150 -12.71 -12.55 4.10
C VAL A 150 -12.99 -13.28 5.41
N ILE A 151 -12.09 -13.20 6.40
CA ILE A 151 -12.30 -13.80 7.73
C ILE A 151 -13.56 -13.20 8.38
N HIS A 152 -13.71 -11.87 8.41
CA HIS A 152 -14.87 -11.22 8.99
C HIS A 152 -16.18 -11.57 8.26
N VAL A 153 -16.15 -11.72 6.94
CA VAL A 153 -17.31 -12.18 6.16
C VAL A 153 -17.70 -13.62 6.53
N ILE A 154 -16.71 -14.52 6.68
CA ILE A 154 -16.95 -15.89 7.12
C ILE A 154 -17.53 -15.91 8.54
N GLU A 155 -16.97 -15.14 9.47
CA GLU A 155 -17.46 -15.04 10.85
C GLU A 155 -18.91 -14.53 10.92
N ALA A 156 -19.22 -13.47 10.17
CA ALA A 156 -20.58 -12.94 10.09
C ALA A 156 -21.57 -13.99 9.55
N SER A 157 -21.14 -14.75 8.54
CA SER A 157 -21.94 -15.80 7.90
C SER A 157 -22.18 -16.99 8.83
N VAL A 158 -21.15 -17.48 9.53
CA VAL A 158 -21.24 -18.61 10.46
C VAL A 158 -21.96 -18.24 11.75
N GLY A 159 -21.77 -17.00 12.25
CA GLY A 159 -22.39 -16.50 13.47
C GLY A 159 -23.89 -16.20 13.32
N GLY A 160 -24.45 -16.27 12.11
CA GLY A 160 -25.86 -15.98 11.85
C GLY A 160 -26.25 -14.51 12.04
N TYR A 161 -25.25 -13.61 12.07
CA TYR A 161 -25.49 -12.18 12.18
C TYR A 161 -25.95 -11.64 10.83
N ASN A 162 -27.16 -11.06 10.77
CA ASN A 162 -27.63 -10.32 9.60
C ASN A 162 -27.00 -8.93 9.54
N ALA A 163 -25.67 -8.86 9.58
CA ALA A 163 -24.90 -7.63 9.44
C ALA A 163 -24.38 -7.52 7.99
N PRO A 164 -24.74 -6.45 7.25
CA PRO A 164 -24.15 -6.20 5.94
C PRO A 164 -22.62 -6.09 6.07
N THR A 165 -21.90 -6.90 5.30
CA THR A 165 -20.43 -6.89 5.25
C THR A 165 -19.97 -6.40 3.88
N ARG A 166 -18.92 -5.60 3.88
CA ARG A 166 -18.38 -4.95 2.67
C ARG A 166 -16.89 -5.21 2.62
N ILE A 167 -16.44 -5.82 1.53
CA ILE A 167 -15.03 -6.02 1.24
C ILE A 167 -14.57 -4.83 0.38
N GLY A 168 -13.60 -4.07 0.87
CA GLY A 168 -13.15 -2.85 0.20
C GLY A 168 -14.17 -1.70 0.17
N GLY A 169 -15.09 -1.65 1.13
CA GLY A 169 -16.32 -0.84 1.06
C GLY A 169 -16.17 0.68 0.95
N ALA A 170 -14.97 1.25 1.14
CA ALA A 170 -14.72 2.69 0.95
C ALA A 170 -14.03 3.02 -0.40
N GLY A 171 -13.91 2.05 -1.31
CA GLY A 171 -13.33 2.28 -2.63
C GLY A 171 -11.84 2.64 -2.59
N ALA A 172 -11.44 3.66 -3.35
CA ALA A 172 -10.05 4.12 -3.42
C ALA A 172 -9.49 4.64 -2.09
N PHE A 173 -10.37 4.99 -1.14
CA PHE A 173 -10.00 5.41 0.21
C PHE A 173 -10.11 4.28 1.23
N ASP A 174 -10.33 3.04 0.79
CA ASP A 174 -10.41 1.89 1.66
C ASP A 174 -9.11 1.63 2.42
N THR A 175 -9.25 1.06 3.61
CA THR A 175 -8.15 0.60 4.46
C THR A 175 -7.12 -0.21 3.67
N ILE A 176 -7.57 -1.07 2.75
CA ILE A 176 -6.70 -1.88 1.88
C ILE A 176 -5.78 -1.00 1.03
N VAL A 177 -6.35 0.00 0.34
CA VAL A 177 -5.61 0.91 -0.55
C VAL A 177 -4.65 1.79 0.25
N VAL A 178 -5.17 2.40 1.32
CA VAL A 178 -4.39 3.31 2.17
C VAL A 178 -3.23 2.56 2.84
N ALA A 179 -3.47 1.35 3.36
CA ALA A 179 -2.41 0.53 3.97
C ALA A 179 -1.34 0.14 2.96
N GLY A 180 -1.73 -0.24 1.73
CA GLY A 180 -0.79 -0.56 0.67
C GLY A 180 0.13 0.61 0.32
N ILE A 181 -0.44 1.81 0.17
CA ILE A 181 0.33 3.05 -0.07
C ILE A 181 1.26 3.35 1.10
N LEU A 182 0.73 3.37 2.33
CA LEU A 182 1.51 3.65 3.53
C LEU A 182 2.65 2.65 3.72
N ALA A 183 2.42 1.36 3.45
CA ALA A 183 3.44 0.32 3.59
C ALA A 183 4.62 0.55 2.63
N VAL A 184 4.34 0.98 1.40
CA VAL A 184 5.40 1.33 0.43
C VAL A 184 6.15 2.59 0.85
N LEU A 185 5.43 3.62 1.30
CA LEU A 185 6.06 4.87 1.77
C LEU A 185 6.96 4.62 2.98
N LEU A 186 6.52 3.79 3.94
CA LEU A 186 7.36 3.38 5.07
C LEU A 186 8.60 2.61 4.61
N ALA A 187 8.43 1.69 3.66
CA ALA A 187 9.55 0.94 3.11
C ALA A 187 10.56 1.82 2.37
N GLU A 188 10.08 2.83 1.64
CA GLU A 188 10.91 3.82 0.95
C GLU A 188 11.65 4.70 1.94
N LEU A 189 10.94 5.34 2.87
CA LEU A 189 11.52 6.25 3.85
C LEU A 189 12.61 5.57 4.70
N ILE A 190 12.33 4.36 5.19
CA ILE A 190 13.28 3.65 6.05
C ILE A 190 14.43 3.05 5.22
N GLY A 191 14.16 2.62 3.98
CA GLY A 191 15.19 2.15 3.05
C GLY A 191 16.20 3.25 2.73
N GLU A 192 15.70 4.42 2.30
CA GLU A 192 16.52 5.60 1.99
C GLU A 192 17.29 6.09 3.21
N SER A 193 16.63 6.15 4.39
CA SER A 193 17.29 6.56 5.63
C SER A 193 18.42 5.61 6.01
N ARG A 194 18.25 4.30 5.81
CA ARG A 194 19.28 3.30 6.12
C ARG A 194 20.46 3.41 5.15
N GLU A 195 20.21 3.63 3.86
CA GLU A 195 21.26 3.85 2.86
C GLU A 195 22.07 5.11 3.17
N ALA A 196 21.41 6.20 3.59
CA ALA A 196 22.06 7.44 3.99
C ALA A 196 22.97 7.23 5.23
N LEU A 197 22.50 6.51 6.24
CA LEU A 197 23.28 6.20 7.45
C LEU A 197 24.46 5.26 7.19
N GLN A 198 24.38 4.43 6.15
CA GLN A 198 25.44 3.46 5.79
C GLN A 198 26.52 4.07 4.87
N GLY A 199 26.51 5.39 4.64
CA GLY A 199 27.56 6.10 3.91
C GLY A 199 27.17 6.60 2.53
N GLY A 200 25.88 6.51 2.15
CA GLY A 200 25.41 6.88 0.82
C GLY A 200 25.81 5.87 -0.26
N PRO A 201 25.40 6.06 -1.53
CA PRO A 201 25.70 5.13 -2.59
C PRO A 201 27.22 4.96 -2.74
N THR A 202 27.71 3.73 -2.59
CA THR A 202 29.10 3.39 -2.89
C THR A 202 29.38 3.82 -4.33
N LYS A 203 30.49 4.54 -4.58
CA LYS A 203 30.98 4.92 -5.93
C LYS A 203 31.29 3.71 -6.85
N GLU A 204 30.83 2.50 -6.51
CA GLU A 204 30.98 1.26 -7.25
C GLU A 204 29.94 1.19 -8.38
N GLY A 205 30.20 1.90 -9.47
CA GLY A 205 29.36 1.84 -10.67
C GLY A 205 29.35 3.12 -11.51
N HIS A 206 29.86 4.22 -10.96
CA HIS A 206 30.09 5.43 -11.74
C HIS A 206 31.29 5.22 -12.67
N SER A 207 31.15 5.65 -13.93
CA SER A 207 32.30 5.67 -14.84
C SER A 207 33.45 6.44 -14.19
N PRO A 208 34.72 6.08 -14.47
CA PRO A 208 35.87 6.81 -13.95
C PRO A 208 35.79 8.32 -14.21
N GLU A 209 35.13 8.72 -15.29
CA GLU A 209 34.86 10.11 -15.67
C GLU A 209 33.88 10.81 -14.73
N LEU A 210 32.79 10.16 -14.33
CA LEU A 210 31.80 10.73 -13.41
C LEU A 210 32.40 10.88 -12.00
N ASN A 211 33.22 9.92 -11.57
CA ASN A 211 33.95 10.03 -10.31
C ASN A 211 34.96 11.19 -10.33
N ARG A 212 35.69 11.38 -11.43
CA ARG A 212 36.61 12.53 -11.60
C ARG A 212 35.88 13.87 -11.65
N ALA A 213 34.72 13.94 -12.32
CA ALA A 213 33.93 15.16 -12.40
C ALA A 213 33.31 15.57 -11.05
N LEU A 214 32.95 14.59 -10.21
CA LEU A 214 32.46 14.85 -8.85
C LEU A 214 33.57 15.28 -7.89
N ASP A 215 34.79 14.76 -8.06
CA ASP A 215 35.96 15.14 -7.25
C ASP A 215 36.59 16.47 -7.72
N HIS A 216 36.36 16.89 -8.97
CA HIS A 216 36.81 18.18 -9.53
C HIS A 216 35.69 18.93 -10.28
N PRO A 217 34.84 19.69 -9.57
CA PRO A 217 33.70 20.39 -10.16
C PRO A 217 34.08 21.58 -11.09
N GLU A 218 35.35 21.96 -11.18
CA GLU A 218 35.82 23.13 -11.96
C GLU A 218 36.27 22.83 -13.41
N GLY A 219 35.86 21.69 -13.96
CA GLY A 219 35.84 21.49 -15.41
C GLY A 219 37.00 20.67 -15.95
N ILE A 220 36.63 19.57 -16.62
CA ILE A 220 37.51 18.80 -17.47
C ILE A 220 37.78 19.64 -18.72
N LYS A 221 38.94 20.32 -18.77
CA LYS A 221 39.45 20.85 -20.04
C LYS A 221 39.77 19.64 -20.92
N LYS A 222 39.04 19.52 -22.03
CA LYS A 222 39.42 18.63 -23.13
C LYS A 222 40.75 19.13 -23.69
N GLU A 223 41.80 18.35 -23.53
CA GLU A 223 42.96 18.40 -24.41
C GLU A 223 42.61 17.53 -25.61
N ASP A 224 42.21 18.19 -26.71
CA ASP A 224 42.01 17.54 -28.00
C ASP A 224 43.39 17.38 -28.68
N GLU A 225 43.65 16.16 -29.18
CA GLU A 225 44.73 15.79 -30.10
C GLU A 225 44.56 16.39 -31.49
#